data_AF-A0A966MGT6-F1
#
_entry.id   AF-A0A966MGT6-F1
#
_cell.length_a   1.000
_cell.length_b   1.000
_cell.length_c   1.000
_cell.angle_alpha   90.00
_cell.angle_beta   90.00
_cell.angle_gamma   90.00
#
_symmetry.space_group_name_H-M   'P 1'
#
loop_
_entity.id
_entity.type
_entity.pdbx_description
1 polymer ?
#
loop_
_entity_poly.entity_id
_entity_poly.type
_entity_poly.pdbx_seq_one_letter_code
_entity_poly.pdbx_strand_id
1 'polypeptide(L)'
;MVCNGLFEIEQMRGENAETDSFQGAVYVTVDVDGGDVSRVRMVPIERSRRLPAFDFIQNAPLSPDGDIIDFVASDDDLRISKTSQSGPMVYAVVGGDPYVETPTNAHEMTVQLNRISGRVQVDWHWHEVRDFLPVGAIRSIKKRYSDHKSFAADCDVLQQRLF
;
A
#
# COMPACT_ATOMS: atom_id res chain seq x y z
N MET A 1 6.60 -8.81 15.56
CA MET A 1 6.04 -10.03 14.95
C MET A 1 6.71 -10.26 13.60
N VAL A 2 6.82 -11.51 13.16
CA VAL A 2 7.27 -11.87 11.80
C VAL A 2 6.12 -12.56 11.10
N CYS A 3 5.74 -12.05 9.94
CA CYS A 3 4.67 -12.58 9.14
C CYS A 3 5.29 -13.15 7.86
N ASN A 4 5.29 -14.47 7.70
CA ASN A 4 5.78 -15.11 6.48
C ASN A 4 4.60 -15.42 5.58
N GLY A 5 4.66 -14.98 4.32
CA GLY A 5 3.53 -15.15 3.42
C GLY A 5 3.84 -14.85 1.97
N LEU A 6 2.77 -14.81 1.19
CA LEU A 6 2.81 -14.58 -0.24
C LEU A 6 2.65 -13.10 -0.54
N PHE A 7 3.55 -12.57 -1.36
CA PHE A 7 3.32 -11.34 -2.09
C PHE A 7 2.68 -11.69 -3.44
N GLU A 8 1.62 -10.98 -3.79
CA GLU A 8 0.98 -11.05 -5.11
C GLU A 8 1.06 -9.66 -5.73
N ILE A 9 1.40 -9.62 -7.02
CA ILE A 9 1.58 -8.37 -7.77
C ILE A 9 0.73 -8.44 -9.02
N GLU A 10 0.03 -7.35 -9.30
CA GLU A 10 -0.65 -7.09 -10.57
C GLU A 10 -0.15 -5.75 -11.12
N GLN A 11 0.46 -5.77 -12.31
CA GLN A 11 1.01 -4.57 -12.96
C GLN A 11 0.34 -4.32 -14.30
N MET A 12 -0.12 -3.10 -14.51
CA MET A 12 -0.74 -2.69 -15.76
C MET A 12 0.33 -2.32 -16.80
N ARG A 13 0.41 -3.14 -17.84
CA ARG A 13 1.22 -2.93 -19.05
C ARG A 13 0.32 -2.50 -20.20
N GLY A 14 0.01 -1.21 -20.25
CA GLY A 14 -0.99 -0.69 -21.18
C GLY A 14 -2.37 -1.24 -20.81
N GLU A 15 -3.04 -1.93 -21.73
CA GLU A 15 -4.37 -2.48 -21.47
C GLU A 15 -4.37 -3.88 -20.84
N ASN A 16 -3.20 -4.50 -20.69
CA ASN A 16 -3.08 -5.84 -20.10
C ASN A 16 -2.51 -5.77 -18.69
N ALA A 17 -2.93 -6.70 -17.83
CA ALA A 17 -2.35 -6.93 -16.52
C ALA A 17 -1.34 -8.08 -16.58
N GLU A 18 -0.15 -7.88 -16.02
CA GLU A 18 0.82 -8.92 -15.73
C GLU A 18 0.74 -9.27 -14.24
N THR A 19 0.73 -10.57 -13.92
CA THR A 19 0.70 -11.04 -12.53
C THR A 19 1.97 -11.79 -12.17
N ASP A 20 2.42 -11.62 -10.93
CA ASP A 20 3.57 -12.31 -10.34
C ASP A 20 3.28 -12.63 -8.87
N SER A 21 3.91 -13.67 -8.33
CA SER A 21 3.80 -13.98 -6.92
C SER A 21 5.09 -14.60 -6.38
N PHE A 22 5.42 -14.28 -5.14
CA PHE A 22 6.60 -14.82 -4.48
C PHE A 22 6.47 -14.84 -2.96
N GLN A 23 7.17 -15.78 -2.32
CA GLN A 23 7.25 -15.85 -0.88
C GLN A 23 8.14 -14.74 -0.33
N GLY A 24 7.76 -14.19 0.82
CA GLY A 24 8.54 -13.19 1.54
C GLY A 24 8.08 -13.06 2.98
N ALA A 25 8.55 -12.01 3.64
CA ALA A 25 8.17 -11.75 5.02
C ALA A 25 7.91 -10.26 5.25
N VAL A 26 7.05 -9.95 6.21
CA VAL A 26 6.89 -8.60 6.74
C VAL A 26 7.14 -8.63 8.24
N TYR A 27 8.11 -7.83 8.69
CA TYR A 27 8.36 -7.62 10.11
C TYR A 27 7.49 -6.47 10.56
N VAL A 28 6.67 -6.69 11.60
CA VAL A 28 5.76 -5.68 12.14
C VAL A 28 6.11 -5.42 13.59
N THR A 29 6.30 -4.14 13.92
CA THR A 29 6.44 -3.62 15.28
C THR A 29 5.31 -2.64 15.54
N VAL A 30 4.60 -2.84 16.65
CA VAL A 30 3.48 -2.02 17.09
C VAL A 30 3.85 -1.46 18.45
N ASP A 31 3.91 -0.13 18.55
CA ASP A 31 4.12 0.58 19.80
C ASP A 31 2.75 1.05 20.33
N VAL A 32 2.56 0.93 21.64
CA VAL A 32 1.32 1.26 22.33
C VAL A 32 1.63 2.30 23.40
N ASP A 33 0.83 3.37 23.46
CA ASP A 33 0.90 4.41 24.48
C ASP A 33 -0.49 4.64 25.08
N GLY A 34 -0.59 4.65 26.41
CA GLY A 34 -1.88 4.80 27.10
C GLY A 34 -2.91 3.68 26.86
N GLY A 35 -2.53 2.58 26.20
CA GLY A 35 -3.44 1.51 25.76
C GLY A 35 -3.85 1.59 24.29
N ASP A 36 -3.52 2.68 23.60
CA ASP A 36 -3.80 2.89 22.19
C ASP A 36 -2.55 2.73 21.32
N VAL A 37 -2.73 2.34 20.06
CA VAL A 37 -1.62 2.15 19.12
C VAL A 37 -1.07 3.49 18.68
N SER A 38 0.14 3.83 19.12
CA SER A 38 0.79 5.11 18.82
C SER A 38 1.65 5.06 17.56
N ARG A 39 2.22 3.89 17.23
CA ARG A 39 3.06 3.72 16.04
C ARG A 39 3.01 2.30 15.52
N VAL A 40 3.01 2.15 14.20
CA VAL A 40 3.23 0.87 13.53
C VAL A 40 4.35 1.02 12.54
N ARG A 41 5.36 0.17 12.64
CA ARG A 41 6.46 0.10 11.70
C ARG A 41 6.51 -1.26 11.04
N MET A 42 6.60 -1.25 9.71
CA MET A 42 6.63 -2.45 8.88
C MET A 42 7.90 -2.49 8.04
N VAL A 43 8.54 -3.65 7.96
CA VAL A 43 9.74 -3.87 7.15
C VAL A 43 9.50 -5.08 6.25
N PRO A 44 9.17 -4.87 4.96
CA PRO A 44 9.05 -5.96 4.01
C PRO A 44 10.43 -6.55 3.65
N ILE A 45 10.47 -7.86 3.45
CA ILE A 45 11.55 -8.61 2.85
C ILE A 45 10.99 -9.31 1.63
N GLU A 46 11.35 -8.81 0.45
CA GLU A 46 10.88 -9.30 -0.84
C GLU A 46 12.05 -9.98 -1.55
N ARG A 47 11.89 -11.24 -1.98
CA ARG A 47 12.94 -11.99 -2.70
C ARG A 47 14.31 -11.92 -2.00
N SER A 48 14.30 -12.16 -0.69
CA SER A 48 15.49 -12.08 0.19
C SER A 48 16.14 -10.69 0.31
N ARG A 49 15.47 -9.62 -0.17
CA ARG A 49 15.93 -8.24 -0.04
C ARG A 49 15.08 -7.49 0.96
N ARG A 50 15.72 -6.93 1.99
CA ARG A 50 15.09 -6.00 2.92
C ARG A 50 14.79 -4.68 2.23
N LEU A 51 13.53 -4.26 2.28
CA LEU A 51 13.07 -2.97 1.75
C LEU A 51 13.10 -1.87 2.84
N PRO A 52 12.98 -0.58 2.44
CA PRO A 52 12.78 0.50 3.39
C PRO A 52 11.57 0.23 4.30
N ALA A 53 11.67 0.71 5.53
CA ALA A 53 10.59 0.57 6.49
C ALA A 53 9.46 1.55 6.15
N PHE A 54 8.22 1.08 6.27
CA PHE A 54 7.05 1.94 6.40
C PHE A 54 6.85 2.25 7.87
N ASP A 55 6.64 3.52 8.18
CA ASP A 55 6.60 4.01 9.56
C ASP A 55 5.39 4.92 9.73
N PHE A 56 4.39 4.42 10.44
CA PHE A 56 3.11 5.09 10.67
C PHE A 56 3.06 5.53 12.11
N ILE A 57 2.95 6.84 12.33
CA ILE A 57 2.82 7.42 13.67
C ILE A 57 1.43 8.03 13.76
N GLN A 58 0.65 7.59 14.74
CA GLN A 58 -0.68 8.14 14.99
C GLN A 58 -0.55 9.59 15.43
N ASN A 59 -1.41 10.47 14.90
CA ASN A 59 -1.38 11.92 15.19
C ASN A 59 -0.03 12.59 14.87
N ALA A 60 0.73 12.03 13.92
CA ALA A 60 1.91 12.70 13.40
C ALA A 60 1.53 14.10 12.88
N PRO A 61 2.43 15.10 12.99
CA PRO A 61 2.27 16.35 12.26
C PRO A 61 2.03 16.04 10.78
N LEU A 62 1.21 16.88 10.12
CA LEU A 62 0.96 16.77 8.68
C LEU A 62 2.28 16.52 7.95
N SER A 63 2.32 15.42 7.20
CA SER A 63 3.53 15.05 6.46
C SER A 63 3.93 16.23 5.56
N PRO A 64 5.22 16.61 5.51
CA PRO A 64 5.67 17.66 4.59
C PRO A 64 5.37 17.32 3.12
N ASP A 65 5.20 16.03 2.81
CA ASP A 65 4.84 15.52 1.49
C ASP A 65 3.32 15.50 1.24
N GLY A 66 2.50 15.94 2.20
CA GLY A 66 1.04 15.97 2.09
C GLY A 66 0.37 14.59 2.27
N ASP A 67 1.10 13.61 2.78
CA ASP A 67 0.56 12.27 3.08
C ASP A 67 -0.59 12.37 4.09
N ILE A 68 -1.70 11.73 3.77
CA ILE A 68 -2.83 11.55 4.67
C ILE A 68 -2.71 10.14 5.27
N ILE A 69 -2.62 10.06 6.59
CA ILE A 69 -2.56 8.79 7.32
C ILE A 69 -3.74 8.74 8.28
N ASP A 70 -4.53 7.67 8.22
CA ASP A 70 -5.65 7.45 9.11
C ASP A 70 -5.49 6.12 9.87
N PHE A 71 -5.89 6.13 11.13
CA PHE A 71 -5.85 4.99 12.03
C PHE A 71 -7.25 4.72 12.54
N VAL A 72 -7.79 3.56 12.20
CA VAL A 72 -9.08 3.08 12.68
C VAL A 72 -8.82 1.83 13.51
N ALA A 73 -8.93 1.96 14.83
CA ALA A 73 -8.78 0.85 15.76
C ALA A 73 -10.15 0.41 16.29
N SER A 74 -10.33 -0.90 16.42
CA SER A 74 -11.38 -1.54 17.20
C SER A 74 -10.75 -2.52 18.20
N ASP A 75 -11.60 -3.21 18.96
CA ASP A 75 -11.15 -4.26 19.88
C ASP A 75 -10.47 -5.42 19.14
N ASP A 76 -10.91 -5.70 17.91
CA ASP A 76 -10.49 -6.87 17.13
C ASP A 76 -9.46 -6.54 16.06
N ASP A 77 -9.46 -5.32 15.53
CA ASP A 77 -8.69 -4.95 14.35
C ASP A 77 -8.00 -3.59 14.50
N LEU A 78 -6.87 -3.44 13.82
CA LEU A 78 -6.28 -2.16 13.50
C LEU A 78 -6.20 -2.01 11.99
N ARG A 79 -6.84 -0.96 11.46
CA ARG A 79 -6.70 -0.55 10.08
C ARG A 79 -5.91 0.75 10.00
N ILE A 80 -4.90 0.77 9.15
CA ILE A 80 -4.11 1.98 8.84
C ILE A 80 -4.25 2.20 7.34
N SER A 81 -4.62 3.41 6.93
CA SER A 81 -4.54 3.83 5.54
C SER A 81 -3.55 4.96 5.40
N LYS A 82 -2.79 4.95 4.31
CA LYS A 82 -1.90 6.03 3.90
C LYS A 82 -2.16 6.35 2.45
N THR A 83 -2.40 7.63 2.15
CA THR A 83 -2.53 8.13 0.78
C THR A 83 -1.52 9.23 0.55
N SER A 84 -0.71 9.07 -0.49
CA SER A 84 0.28 10.04 -0.97
C SER A 84 -0.08 10.45 -2.38
N GLN A 85 -0.03 11.74 -2.70
CA GLN A 85 -0.30 12.25 -4.04
C GLN A 85 0.85 13.15 -4.50
N SER A 86 1.19 13.11 -5.78
CA SER A 86 2.21 13.99 -6.33
C SER A 86 1.98 14.35 -7.80
N GLY A 87 2.56 15.49 -8.19
CA GLY A 87 2.38 16.06 -9.52
C GLY A 87 1.10 16.90 -9.65
N PRO A 88 0.86 17.49 -10.84
CA PRO A 88 -0.31 18.32 -11.07
C PRO A 88 -1.60 17.47 -11.15
N MET A 89 -2.72 18.13 -10.89
CA MET A 89 -4.05 17.60 -11.20
C MET A 89 -4.29 17.69 -12.71
N VAL A 90 -4.80 16.61 -13.30
CA VAL A 90 -5.09 16.50 -14.73
C VAL A 90 -6.43 15.81 -14.94
N TYR A 91 -7.10 16.12 -16.04
CA TYR A 91 -8.29 15.37 -16.45
C TYR A 91 -7.87 14.10 -17.18
N ALA A 92 -8.20 12.94 -16.60
CA ALA A 92 -7.85 11.64 -17.13
C ALA A 92 -9.08 10.74 -17.24
N VAL A 93 -8.98 9.72 -18.09
CA VAL A 93 -9.91 8.59 -18.07
C VAL A 93 -9.53 7.67 -16.90
N VAL A 94 -10.48 7.38 -16.03
CA VAL A 94 -10.31 6.50 -14.86
C VAL A 94 -11.37 5.41 -14.94
N GLY A 95 -10.95 4.17 -15.21
CA GLY A 95 -11.89 3.07 -15.46
C GLY A 95 -12.81 3.39 -16.64
N GLY A 96 -14.12 3.47 -16.39
CA GLY A 96 -15.13 3.84 -17.39
C GLY A 96 -15.44 5.33 -17.47
N ASP A 97 -14.94 6.13 -16.53
CA ASP A 97 -15.32 7.53 -16.40
C ASP A 97 -14.34 8.45 -17.16
N PRO A 98 -14.81 9.20 -18.16
CA PRO A 98 -13.96 10.13 -18.89
C PRO A 98 -13.82 11.47 -18.13
N TYR A 99 -12.63 12.08 -18.21
CA TYR A 99 -12.35 13.43 -17.69
C TYR A 99 -12.58 13.58 -16.18
N VAL A 100 -12.04 12.68 -15.38
CA VAL A 100 -11.98 12.82 -13.92
C VAL A 100 -10.73 13.64 -13.56
N GLU A 101 -10.90 14.69 -12.76
CA GLU A 101 -9.76 15.42 -12.20
C GLU A 101 -8.99 14.49 -11.25
N THR A 102 -7.75 14.17 -11.63
CA THR A 102 -6.95 13.11 -11.01
C THR A 102 -5.52 13.61 -10.81
N PRO A 103 -4.88 13.35 -9.65
CA PRO A 103 -3.46 13.63 -9.50
C PRO A 103 -2.64 12.78 -10.47
N THR A 104 -1.53 13.33 -10.96
CA THR A 104 -0.66 12.60 -11.91
C THR A 104 -0.14 11.30 -11.32
N ASN A 105 0.22 11.30 -10.03
CA ASN A 105 0.57 10.10 -9.28
C ASN A 105 -0.22 10.05 -7.97
N ALA A 106 -0.69 8.87 -7.60
CA ALA A 106 -1.20 8.59 -6.26
C ALA A 106 -0.71 7.23 -5.78
N HIS A 107 -0.37 7.12 -4.51
CA HIS A 107 -0.03 5.87 -3.86
C HIS A 107 -0.91 5.68 -2.64
N GLU A 108 -1.58 4.55 -2.58
CA GLU A 108 -2.44 4.16 -1.47
C GLU A 108 -1.89 2.90 -0.84
N MET A 109 -1.77 2.89 0.48
CA MET A 109 -1.37 1.73 1.26
C MET A 109 -2.40 1.50 2.34
N THR A 110 -2.93 0.29 2.43
CA THR A 110 -3.82 -0.14 3.52
C THR A 110 -3.16 -1.28 4.26
N VAL A 111 -3.11 -1.17 5.58
CA VAL A 111 -2.67 -2.22 6.49
C VAL A 111 -3.86 -2.63 7.35
N GLN A 112 -4.07 -3.94 7.50
CA GLN A 112 -5.03 -4.50 8.42
C GLN A 112 -4.31 -5.51 9.31
N LEU A 113 -4.38 -5.29 10.62
CA LEU A 113 -3.86 -6.20 11.63
C LEU A 113 -5.04 -6.74 12.43
N ASN A 114 -5.27 -8.04 12.38
CA ASN A 114 -6.29 -8.68 13.19
C ASN A 114 -5.67 -9.16 14.52
N ARG A 115 -6.19 -8.65 15.63
CA ARG A 115 -5.65 -8.87 16.98
C ARG A 115 -5.95 -10.27 17.51
N ILE A 116 -7.02 -10.91 17.02
CA ILE A 116 -7.46 -12.24 17.47
C ILE A 116 -6.68 -13.34 16.75
N SER A 117 -6.66 -13.30 15.42
CA SER A 117 -6.01 -14.30 14.57
C SER A 117 -4.51 -14.07 14.40
N GLY A 118 -4.02 -12.85 14.66
CA GLY A 118 -2.65 -12.47 14.33
C GLY A 118 -2.41 -12.30 12.82
N ARG A 119 -3.48 -12.30 12.02
CA ARG A 119 -3.39 -12.12 10.57
C ARG A 119 -3.05 -10.67 10.22
N VAL A 120 -2.14 -10.52 9.27
CA VAL A 120 -1.78 -9.24 8.68
C VAL A 120 -2.08 -9.28 7.21
N GLN A 121 -2.75 -8.24 6.74
CA GLN A 121 -2.94 -7.97 5.32
C GLN A 121 -2.41 -6.57 5.01
N VAL A 122 -1.71 -6.46 3.90
CA VAL A 122 -1.20 -5.21 3.38
C VAL A 122 -1.52 -5.12 1.90
N ASP A 123 -2.12 -4.02 1.51
CA ASP A 123 -2.46 -3.71 0.13
C ASP A 123 -1.79 -2.41 -0.26
N TRP A 124 -1.11 -2.43 -1.39
CA TRP A 124 -0.49 -1.27 -2.01
C TRP A 124 -1.09 -1.06 -3.39
N HIS A 125 -1.52 0.16 -3.67
CA HIS A 125 -1.95 0.59 -4.98
C HIS A 125 -1.08 1.75 -5.44
N TRP A 126 -0.56 1.66 -6.66
CA TRP A 126 0.13 2.76 -7.32
C TRP A 126 -0.66 3.17 -8.53
N HIS A 127 -0.92 4.46 -8.60
CA HIS A 127 -1.69 5.06 -9.67
C HIS A 127 -0.85 6.07 -10.39
N GLU A 128 -0.82 5.95 -11.71
CA GLU A 128 -0.11 6.88 -12.57
C GLU A 128 -0.97 7.24 -13.78
N VAL A 129 -1.06 8.54 -14.05
CA VAL A 129 -1.67 9.04 -15.28
C VAL A 129 -0.60 9.07 -16.37
N ARG A 130 -0.81 8.31 -17.44
CA ARG A 130 0.07 8.29 -18.61
C ARG A 130 -0.68 8.71 -19.87
N ASP A 131 0.06 9.16 -20.87
CA ASP A 131 -0.50 9.34 -22.22
C ASP A 131 -0.83 7.98 -22.84
N PHE A 132 -2.01 7.90 -23.42
CA PHE A 132 -2.51 6.73 -24.13
C PHE A 132 -3.01 7.19 -25.49
N LEU A 133 -2.60 6.51 -26.56
CA LEU A 133 -3.11 6.76 -27.90
C LEU A 133 -4.06 5.60 -28.27
N PRO A 134 -5.39 5.81 -28.22
CA PRO A 134 -6.33 4.80 -28.66
C PRO A 134 -6.10 4.45 -30.13
N VAL A 135 -6.34 3.18 -30.49
CA VAL A 135 -6.23 2.72 -31.88
C VAL A 135 -7.16 3.56 -32.76
N GLY A 136 -6.61 4.16 -33.83
CA GLY A 136 -7.35 5.00 -34.76
C GLY A 136 -7.54 6.46 -34.31
N ALA A 137 -7.08 6.85 -33.11
CA ALA A 137 -7.10 8.24 -32.67
C ALA A 137 -5.94 9.04 -33.26
N ILE A 138 -6.17 10.33 -33.49
CA ILE A 138 -5.15 11.28 -33.98
C ILE A 138 -4.34 11.87 -32.81
N ARG A 139 -4.90 11.87 -31.60
CA ARG A 139 -4.30 12.50 -30.41
C ARG A 139 -4.34 11.55 -29.23
N SER A 140 -3.30 11.62 -28.40
CA SER A 140 -3.28 10.93 -27.12
C SER A 140 -4.28 11.56 -26.15
N ILE A 141 -4.72 10.74 -25.20
CA ILE A 141 -5.52 11.12 -24.04
C ILE A 141 -4.79 10.72 -22.77
N LYS A 142 -5.11 11.36 -21.65
CA LYS A 142 -4.61 10.96 -20.34
C LYS A 142 -5.47 9.81 -19.81
N LYS A 143 -4.82 8.71 -19.39
CA LYS A 143 -5.48 7.53 -18.80
C LYS A 143 -4.75 7.14 -17.51
N ARG A 144 -5.49 6.84 -16.45
CA ARG A 144 -4.94 6.32 -15.19
C ARG A 144 -4.70 4.83 -15.32
N TYR A 145 -3.50 4.41 -14.93
CA TYR A 145 -3.12 3.01 -14.75
C TYR A 145 -2.94 2.76 -13.26
N SER A 146 -3.27 1.55 -12.82
CA SER A 146 -3.24 1.15 -11.42
C SER A 146 -2.49 -0.16 -11.29
N ASP A 147 -1.33 -0.13 -10.64
CA ASP A 147 -0.63 -1.33 -10.22
C ASP A 147 -1.07 -1.67 -8.79
N HIS A 148 -1.17 -2.96 -8.48
CA HIS A 148 -1.51 -3.47 -7.17
C HIS A 148 -0.45 -4.45 -6.68
N LYS A 149 -0.18 -4.41 -5.38
CA LYS A 149 0.55 -5.46 -4.68
C LYS A 149 -0.20 -5.76 -3.39
N SER A 150 -0.32 -7.03 -3.06
CA SER A 150 -0.85 -7.47 -1.77
C SER A 150 0.15 -8.35 -1.04
N PHE A 151 -0.02 -8.42 0.27
CA PHE A 151 0.64 -9.38 1.14
C PHE A 151 -0.36 -9.82 2.21
N ALA A 152 -0.48 -11.13 2.43
CA ALA A 152 -1.26 -11.67 3.52
C ALA A 152 -0.53 -12.81 4.21
N ALA A 153 -0.54 -12.81 5.54
CA ALA A 153 0.10 -13.83 6.35
C ALA A 153 -0.48 -13.87 7.77
N ASP A 154 -0.42 -15.04 8.39
CA ASP A 154 -0.53 -15.15 9.84
C ASP A 154 0.85 -14.87 10.46
N CYS A 155 0.88 -14.07 11.51
CA CYS A 155 2.13 -13.61 12.10
C CYS A 155 2.48 -14.39 13.35
N ASP A 156 3.73 -14.85 13.40
CA ASP A 156 4.30 -15.38 14.62
C ASP A 156 4.78 -14.23 15.50
N VAL A 157 4.50 -14.32 16.80
CA VAL A 157 5.18 -13.50 17.80
C VAL A 157 6.68 -13.82 17.69
N LEU A 158 7.52 -12.78 17.70
CA LEU A 158 8.97 -12.98 17.74
C LEU A 158 9.31 -13.71 19.05
N GLN A 159 9.36 -15.04 19.03
CA GLN A 159 10.11 -15.77 20.03
C GLN A 159 11.55 -15.30 19.87
N GLN A 160 12.10 -14.70 20.92
CA GLN A 160 13.53 -14.49 21.06
C GLN A 160 14.20 -15.83 20.71
N ARG A 161 14.82 -15.92 19.54
CA ARG A 161 15.78 -17.00 19.27
C ARG A 161 16.95 -16.72 20.20
N LEU A 162 16.89 -17.32 21.39
CA LEU A 162 18.06 -17.49 22.24
C LEU A 162 19.04 -18.31 21.39
N PHE A 163 20.08 -17.63 20.90
CA PHE A 163 21.25 -18.28 20.30
C PHE A 163 22.05 -18.97 21.40
#